data_AF-R6NHS2-F1
#
_entry.id   AF-R6NHS2-F1
#
_cell.length_a   1.000
_cell.length_b   1.000
_cell.length_c   1.000
_cell.angle_alpha   90.00
_cell.angle_beta   90.00
_cell.angle_gamma   90.00
#
_symmetry.space_group_name_H-M   'P 1'
#
loop_
_entity.id
_entity.type
_entity.pdbx_description
1 polymer ?
#
loop_
_entity_poly.entity_id
_entity_poly.type
_entity_poly.pdbx_seq_one_letter_code
_entity_poly.pdbx_strand_id
1 'polypeptide(L)'
;MKKSVKAALAVTLSAVVLCAALGWWQFSQTGFQERQVHHELAQEADPSIGDAEIPEDFIVGDDFTSHLPLVVIDTAGQEIVNYKYYDAEIDAFVEPADVDPYTRMTMSVIDNGSHVNRLGDTPAVQSSVKLKIRGNTSASSKYPKKQYRIKLLTETGEKNSVGLMGMTASDDWILNGTPLDRSHLRNYLAMNIGGMVFPETPDMRYCEAVLKTDHGYEYLGLYILYEAVERGEGRVELSRYDESQVQCDFLLRRDRYETEGIILDTYATREGLTEEYLEVQYPPQDRITPETVSWITEQINQIERLLYSENVPDMAEVERYLNVDTFVDYFIINEFFMNYDAGLHSTYLHQRIGDTLEIGPLWDFDGAMDNYDKDLGVFYETAMEVRSYLDALLKVPGFAERVESRYHELRKTVLSQEYLESFIDQAQAFLGNAAARDASRWDAVFAATLPELEEEETGLTVDRTVSSSQKESQRIKDVLALHGEYLDENIQSLERYTDTWIYGGQNANFLSILFILAFFISIVLIQRVRKN
;
A
#
# COMPACT_ATOMS: atom_id res chain seq x y z
N MET A 1 5.01 -45.49 -35.89
CA MET A 1 5.89 -44.88 -34.86
C MET A 1 6.71 -45.94 -34.17
N LYS A 2 8.05 -45.84 -34.24
CA LYS A 2 8.99 -46.78 -33.62
C LYS A 2 8.81 -46.78 -32.09
N LYS A 3 8.94 -47.95 -31.43
CA LYS A 3 8.81 -48.12 -29.97
C LYS A 3 9.60 -47.08 -29.15
N SER A 4 10.73 -46.60 -29.69
CA SER A 4 11.55 -45.54 -29.10
C SER A 4 10.83 -44.19 -28.97
N VAL A 5 9.99 -43.82 -29.94
CA VAL A 5 9.24 -42.55 -29.92
C VAL A 5 8.14 -42.58 -28.86
N LYS A 6 7.49 -43.73 -28.67
CA LYS A 6 6.47 -43.90 -27.60
C LYS A 6 7.10 -43.88 -26.21
N ALA A 7 8.28 -44.48 -26.05
CA ALA A 7 9.02 -44.46 -24.78
C ALA A 7 9.51 -43.05 -24.44
N ALA A 8 10.06 -42.31 -25.42
CA ALA A 8 10.45 -40.93 -25.23
C ALA A 8 9.25 -40.04 -24.85
N LEU A 9 8.12 -40.16 -25.55
CA LEU A 9 6.91 -39.41 -25.20
C LEU A 9 6.41 -39.71 -23.79
N ALA A 10 6.44 -40.98 -23.37
CA ALA A 10 6.01 -41.38 -22.03
C ALA A 10 6.92 -40.80 -20.94
N VAL A 11 8.25 -40.82 -21.14
CA VAL A 11 9.20 -40.23 -20.20
C VAL A 11 9.02 -38.71 -20.10
N THR A 12 8.84 -38.02 -21.23
CA THR A 12 8.57 -36.57 -21.23
C THR A 12 7.26 -36.25 -20.53
N LEU A 13 6.19 -37.00 -20.78
CA LEU A 13 4.90 -36.78 -20.13
C LEU A 13 4.99 -37.03 -18.61
N SER A 14 5.69 -38.08 -18.19
CA SER A 14 5.93 -38.36 -16.77
C SER A 14 6.77 -37.27 -16.09
N ALA A 15 7.77 -36.71 -16.78
CA ALA A 15 8.55 -35.59 -16.26
C ALA A 15 7.70 -34.33 -16.12
N VAL A 16 6.85 -34.01 -17.10
CA VAL A 16 5.92 -32.87 -17.01
C VAL A 16 4.94 -33.03 -15.86
N VAL A 17 4.33 -34.21 -15.70
CA VAL A 17 3.41 -34.48 -14.58
C VAL A 17 4.13 -34.40 -13.23
N LEU A 18 5.36 -34.91 -13.13
CA LEU A 18 6.16 -34.80 -11.91
C LEU A 18 6.52 -33.35 -11.60
N CYS A 19 6.92 -32.55 -12.59
CA CYS A 19 7.19 -31.13 -12.41
C CYS A 19 5.92 -30.36 -12.01
N ALA A 20 4.77 -30.66 -12.62
CA ALA A 20 3.49 -30.06 -12.25
C ALA A 20 3.06 -30.46 -10.82
N ALA A 21 3.28 -31.71 -10.42
CA ALA A 21 2.97 -32.20 -9.07
C ALA A 21 3.92 -31.60 -8.02
N LEU A 22 5.21 -31.46 -8.33
CA LEU A 22 6.19 -30.80 -7.45
C LEU A 22 5.93 -29.29 -7.36
N GLY A 23 5.59 -28.65 -8.48
CA GLY A 23 5.20 -27.24 -8.52
C GLY A 23 3.91 -26.98 -7.73
N TRP A 24 2.89 -27.83 -7.88
CA TRP A 24 1.67 -27.76 -7.09
C TRP A 24 1.92 -28.04 -5.60
N TRP A 25 2.76 -29.02 -5.28
CA TRP A 25 3.13 -29.31 -3.89
C TRP A 25 3.86 -28.12 -3.26
N GLN A 26 4.83 -27.53 -3.97
CA GLN A 26 5.54 -26.33 -3.51
C GLN A 26 4.60 -25.12 -3.36
N PHE A 27 3.69 -24.91 -4.33
CA PHE A 27 2.64 -23.88 -4.26
C PHE A 27 1.68 -24.11 -3.07
N SER A 28 1.37 -25.36 -2.73
CA SER A 28 0.53 -25.68 -1.57
C SER A 28 1.25 -25.55 -0.21
N GLN A 29 2.59 -25.43 -0.21
CA GLN A 29 3.37 -25.18 1.01
C GLN A 29 3.53 -23.67 1.28
N THR A 30 3.51 -22.83 0.25
CA THR A 30 3.40 -21.39 0.41
C THR A 30 2.00 -21.04 0.92
N GLY A 31 1.91 -20.53 2.15
CA GLY A 31 0.64 -20.22 2.83
C GLY A 31 -0.12 -19.04 2.22
N PHE A 32 -0.56 -19.16 0.96
CA PHE A 32 -1.45 -18.20 0.33
C PHE A 32 -2.86 -18.36 0.86
N GLN A 33 -3.48 -17.24 1.23
CA GLN A 33 -4.92 -17.19 1.46
C GLN A 33 -5.63 -16.85 0.15
N GLU A 34 -6.78 -17.48 -0.09
CA GLU A 34 -7.62 -17.19 -1.25
C GLU A 34 -8.22 -15.78 -1.07
N ARG A 35 -7.74 -14.82 -1.86
CA ARG A 35 -8.21 -13.43 -1.85
C ARG A 35 -9.25 -13.23 -2.94
N GLN A 36 -10.34 -12.54 -2.60
CA GLN A 36 -11.40 -12.23 -3.54
C GLN A 36 -11.06 -10.98 -4.36
N VAL A 37 -10.53 -11.18 -5.57
CA VAL A 37 -10.13 -10.10 -6.47
C VAL A 37 -11.31 -9.67 -7.35
N HIS A 38 -11.63 -8.37 -7.38
CA HIS A 38 -12.85 -7.87 -8.04
C HIS A 38 -13.01 -8.28 -9.51
N HIS A 39 -11.98 -8.07 -10.34
CA HIS A 39 -12.08 -8.36 -11.78
C HIS A 39 -12.15 -9.87 -12.07
N GLU A 40 -11.66 -10.71 -11.15
CA GLU A 40 -11.82 -12.16 -11.24
C GLU A 40 -13.24 -12.61 -10.84
N LEU A 41 -13.84 -11.96 -9.84
CA LEU A 41 -15.23 -12.20 -9.45
C LEU A 41 -16.24 -11.75 -10.52
N ALA A 42 -15.87 -10.76 -11.33
CA ALA A 42 -16.73 -10.13 -12.32
C ALA A 42 -16.29 -10.44 -13.77
N GLN A 43 -15.74 -11.64 -14.03
CA GLN A 43 -15.29 -12.06 -15.37
C GLN A 43 -16.38 -12.02 -16.44
N GLU A 44 -17.66 -12.11 -16.05
CA GLU A 44 -18.81 -12.04 -16.96
C GLU A 44 -19.28 -10.61 -17.27
N ALA A 45 -18.71 -9.60 -16.61
CA ALA A 45 -19.05 -8.20 -16.85
C ALA A 45 -18.65 -7.76 -18.27
N ASP A 46 -19.46 -6.90 -18.88
CA ASP A 46 -19.13 -6.25 -20.15
C ASP A 46 -18.51 -4.87 -19.88
N PRO A 47 -17.17 -4.73 -19.93
CA PRO A 47 -16.49 -3.49 -19.64
C PRO A 47 -16.74 -2.39 -20.69
N SER A 48 -17.40 -2.71 -21.81
CA SER A 48 -17.75 -1.76 -22.87
C SER A 48 -19.14 -1.13 -22.72
N ILE A 49 -19.84 -1.41 -21.62
CA ILE A 49 -21.20 -0.92 -21.42
C ILE A 49 -21.23 0.58 -21.05
N GLY A 50 -22.28 1.26 -21.52
CA GLY A 50 -22.46 2.70 -21.37
C GLY A 50 -21.53 3.52 -22.26
N ASP A 51 -21.70 4.83 -22.24
CA ASP A 51 -20.85 5.74 -23.02
C ASP A 51 -19.42 5.79 -22.49
N ALA A 52 -18.45 6.00 -23.38
CA ALA A 52 -17.03 6.10 -23.00
C ALA A 52 -16.61 7.51 -22.56
N GLU A 53 -17.49 8.50 -22.71
CA GLU A 53 -17.24 9.90 -22.38
C GLU A 53 -18.39 10.44 -21.52
N ILE A 54 -18.07 11.43 -20.69
CA ILE A 54 -19.04 12.16 -19.86
C ILE A 54 -19.38 13.49 -20.55
N PRO A 55 -20.65 13.97 -20.47
CA PRO A 55 -21.03 15.28 -20.96
C PRO A 55 -20.14 16.43 -20.43
N GLU A 56 -20.01 17.52 -21.20
CA GLU A 56 -19.15 18.66 -20.82
C GLU A 56 -19.58 19.36 -19.52
N ASP A 57 -20.86 19.28 -19.15
CA ASP A 57 -21.38 19.80 -17.87
C ASP A 57 -21.25 18.77 -16.72
N PHE A 58 -20.72 17.59 -17.03
CA PHE A 58 -20.53 16.45 -16.15
C PHE A 58 -21.81 15.90 -15.49
N ILE A 59 -22.98 16.25 -16.01
CA ILE A 59 -24.27 15.77 -15.51
C ILE A 59 -24.75 14.60 -16.37
N VAL A 60 -25.01 13.46 -15.72
CA VAL A 60 -25.58 12.26 -16.35
C VAL A 60 -27.02 12.02 -15.86
N GLY A 61 -27.81 11.35 -16.71
CA GLY A 61 -29.20 10.99 -16.43
C GLY A 61 -29.36 9.64 -15.72
N ASP A 62 -30.61 9.31 -15.39
CA ASP A 62 -30.98 8.01 -14.78
C ASP A 62 -30.60 6.79 -15.64
N ASP A 63 -30.41 7.00 -16.95
CA ASP A 63 -30.03 6.00 -17.93
C ASP A 63 -28.52 5.73 -17.98
N PHE A 64 -27.70 6.50 -17.24
CA PHE A 64 -26.27 6.21 -17.07
C PHE A 64 -26.07 4.77 -16.65
N THR A 65 -25.23 4.05 -17.41
CA THR A 65 -25.02 2.61 -17.25
C THR A 65 -23.53 2.32 -17.08
N SER A 66 -23.20 1.46 -16.13
CA SER A 66 -21.85 0.91 -15.92
C SER A 66 -21.90 -0.58 -15.62
N HIS A 67 -20.80 -1.27 -15.90
CA HIS A 67 -20.59 -2.63 -15.41
C HIS A 67 -20.05 -2.65 -13.98
N LEU A 68 -19.42 -1.57 -13.55
CA LEU A 68 -18.97 -1.39 -12.17
C LEU A 68 -20.14 -1.00 -11.28
N PRO A 69 -20.09 -1.34 -9.97
CA PRO A 69 -21.03 -0.82 -9.00
C PRO A 69 -21.09 0.72 -9.01
N LEU A 70 -22.27 1.29 -8.82
CA LEU A 70 -22.48 2.74 -8.75
C LEU A 70 -22.66 3.17 -7.29
N VAL A 71 -21.84 4.13 -6.85
CA VAL A 71 -21.98 4.79 -5.54
C VAL A 71 -22.64 6.15 -5.75
N VAL A 72 -23.89 6.27 -5.30
CA VAL A 72 -24.68 7.49 -5.41
C VAL A 72 -24.66 8.22 -4.08
N ILE A 73 -24.13 9.43 -4.08
CA ILE A 73 -24.09 10.33 -2.91
C ILE A 73 -25.18 11.39 -3.06
N ASP A 74 -26.02 11.58 -2.05
CA ASP A 74 -27.05 12.62 -2.02
C ASP A 74 -26.86 13.49 -0.76
N THR A 75 -26.29 14.67 -0.94
CA THR A 75 -26.00 15.62 0.14
C THR A 75 -27.22 16.43 0.57
N ALA A 76 -28.37 16.30 -0.11
CA ALA A 76 -29.54 17.14 0.10
C ALA A 76 -29.21 18.65 0.07
N GLY A 77 -28.27 19.06 -0.80
CA GLY A 77 -27.81 20.43 -0.94
C GLY A 77 -26.78 20.90 0.09
N GLN A 78 -26.29 20.01 0.96
CA GLN A 78 -25.20 20.33 1.88
C GLN A 78 -23.85 20.32 1.18
N GLU A 79 -22.96 21.23 1.59
CA GLU A 79 -21.57 21.26 1.14
C GLU A 79 -20.74 20.19 1.88
N ILE A 80 -19.83 19.54 1.16
CA ILE A 80 -18.82 18.67 1.76
C ILE A 80 -17.63 19.54 2.15
N VAL A 81 -17.42 19.69 3.46
CA VAL A 81 -16.41 20.61 4.00
C VAL A 81 -15.00 20.06 3.75
N ASN A 82 -14.14 20.87 3.12
CA ASN A 82 -12.69 20.64 3.14
C ASN A 82 -12.09 21.37 4.34
N TYR A 83 -11.73 20.61 5.37
CA TYR A 83 -11.48 21.15 6.71
C TYR A 83 -9.98 21.24 7.06
N LYS A 84 -9.11 20.44 6.42
CA LYS A 84 -7.67 20.40 6.72
C LYS A 84 -6.90 21.48 5.97
N TYR A 85 -5.85 22.00 6.60
CA TYR A 85 -4.81 22.79 5.95
C TYR A 85 -3.43 22.40 6.49
N TYR A 86 -2.38 22.67 5.72
CA TYR A 86 -0.99 22.45 6.15
C TYR A 86 -0.45 23.68 6.86
N ASP A 87 0.12 23.49 8.04
CA ASP A 87 0.78 24.51 8.85
C ASP A 87 2.30 24.32 8.78
N ALA A 88 2.97 25.28 8.12
CA ALA A 88 4.41 25.24 7.90
C ALA A 88 5.24 25.54 9.15
N GLU A 89 4.65 26.11 10.23
CA GLU A 89 5.40 26.41 11.46
C GLU A 89 5.68 25.16 12.29
N ILE A 90 4.74 24.21 12.26
CA ILE A 90 4.81 22.95 13.00
C ILE A 90 5.01 21.73 12.09
N ASP A 91 5.12 21.96 10.78
CA ASP A 91 5.28 20.94 9.74
C ASP A 91 4.21 19.82 9.82
N ALA A 92 2.96 20.23 9.99
CA ALA A 92 1.85 19.29 10.19
C ALA A 92 0.57 19.74 9.49
N PHE A 93 -0.31 18.78 9.19
CA PHE A 93 -1.69 19.09 8.81
C PHE A 93 -2.51 19.34 10.06
N VAL A 94 -3.31 20.41 10.06
CA VAL A 94 -4.11 20.82 11.20
C VAL A 94 -5.60 20.63 10.90
N GLU A 95 -6.31 20.05 11.86
CA GLU A 95 -7.77 19.97 11.88
C GLU A 95 -8.31 21.12 12.77
N PRO A 96 -9.14 22.04 12.26
CA PRO A 96 -9.71 23.11 13.08
C PRO A 96 -10.66 22.55 14.15
N ALA A 97 -10.40 22.84 15.42
CA ALA A 97 -11.16 22.29 16.56
C ALA A 97 -12.67 22.61 16.53
N ASP A 98 -13.08 23.72 15.90
CA ASP A 98 -14.47 24.18 15.84
C ASP A 98 -15.23 23.73 14.58
N VAL A 99 -14.65 22.84 13.76
CA VAL A 99 -15.25 22.35 12.51
C VAL A 99 -15.55 20.85 12.62
N ASP A 100 -16.82 20.44 12.52
CA ASP A 100 -17.17 19.02 12.33
C ASP A 100 -16.80 18.65 10.88
N PRO A 101 -15.82 17.75 10.66
CA PRO A 101 -15.41 17.39 9.32
C PRO A 101 -16.45 16.53 8.59
N TYR A 102 -17.44 15.98 9.30
CA TYR A 102 -18.43 15.08 8.72
C TYR A 102 -19.72 15.80 8.32
N THR A 103 -20.07 15.67 7.04
CA THR A 103 -21.38 16.06 6.51
C THR A 103 -22.33 14.85 6.54
N ARG A 104 -23.57 15.01 7.03
CA ARG A 104 -24.59 13.95 7.01
C ARG A 104 -25.29 13.93 5.65
N MET A 105 -25.44 12.75 5.07
CA MET A 105 -26.02 12.58 3.74
C MET A 105 -26.62 11.18 3.56
N THR A 106 -27.16 10.90 2.38
CA THR A 106 -27.59 9.54 2.01
C THR A 106 -26.60 8.98 1.00
N MET A 107 -26.24 7.70 1.16
CA MET A 107 -25.48 6.96 0.17
C MET A 107 -26.27 5.75 -0.29
N SER A 108 -26.26 5.49 -1.60
CA SER A 108 -26.82 4.29 -2.20
C SER A 108 -25.76 3.58 -3.02
N VAL A 109 -25.73 2.25 -2.96
CA VAL A 109 -24.86 1.40 -3.78
C VAL A 109 -25.74 0.56 -4.69
N ILE A 110 -25.57 0.72 -5.99
CA ILE A 110 -26.24 -0.06 -7.03
C ILE A 110 -25.23 -1.09 -7.53
N ASP A 111 -25.49 -2.36 -7.24
CA ASP A 111 -24.62 -3.49 -7.56
C ASP A 111 -25.49 -4.71 -7.89
N ASN A 112 -25.86 -4.80 -9.16
CA ASN A 112 -26.68 -5.86 -9.70
C ASN A 112 -25.82 -7.06 -10.07
N GLY A 113 -26.22 -8.27 -9.70
CA GLY A 113 -25.52 -9.51 -10.07
C GLY A 113 -25.48 -9.83 -11.58
N SER A 114 -26.01 -8.97 -12.44
CA SER A 114 -25.83 -9.04 -13.90
C SER A 114 -24.64 -8.23 -14.41
N HIS A 115 -23.95 -7.49 -13.52
CA HIS A 115 -22.91 -6.52 -13.85
C HIS A 115 -23.39 -5.47 -14.86
N VAL A 116 -24.66 -5.08 -14.75
CA VAL A 116 -25.25 -3.96 -15.48
C VAL A 116 -25.98 -3.11 -14.47
N ASN A 117 -25.39 -1.96 -14.15
CA ASN A 117 -25.86 -1.04 -13.12
C ASN A 117 -26.32 0.26 -13.77
N ARG A 118 -27.55 0.69 -13.46
CA ARG A 118 -28.09 1.98 -13.91
C ARG A 118 -28.45 2.86 -12.73
N LEU A 119 -28.30 4.18 -12.88
CA LEU A 119 -28.65 5.12 -11.79
C LEU A 119 -30.14 5.06 -11.40
N GLY A 120 -31.02 4.71 -12.33
CA GLY A 120 -32.44 4.48 -12.05
C GLY A 120 -32.78 3.12 -11.40
N ASP A 121 -31.81 2.22 -11.20
CA ASP A 121 -32.06 0.91 -10.60
C ASP A 121 -32.32 1.01 -9.08
N THR A 122 -32.92 -0.03 -8.52
CA THR A 122 -33.07 -0.13 -7.06
C THR A 122 -31.70 -0.41 -6.43
N PRO A 123 -31.25 0.38 -5.44
CA PRO A 123 -29.98 0.12 -4.77
C PRO A 123 -29.96 -1.23 -4.05
N ALA A 124 -28.81 -1.91 -4.11
CA ALA A 124 -28.54 -3.09 -3.31
C ALA A 124 -28.39 -2.72 -1.82
N VAL A 125 -27.78 -1.56 -1.55
CA VAL A 125 -27.65 -0.99 -0.20
C VAL A 125 -28.01 0.49 -0.25
N GLN A 126 -28.74 0.96 0.76
CA GLN A 126 -28.96 2.38 1.02
C GLN A 126 -28.80 2.64 2.51
N SER A 127 -28.08 3.71 2.85
CA SER A 127 -27.79 4.04 4.25
C SER A 127 -27.79 5.56 4.44
N SER A 128 -28.20 6.02 5.62
CA SER A 128 -27.73 7.31 6.11
C SER A 128 -26.23 7.20 6.34
N VAL A 129 -25.46 8.24 6.03
CA VAL A 129 -24.02 8.25 6.22
C VAL A 129 -23.55 9.57 6.82
N LYS A 130 -22.39 9.52 7.48
CA LYS A 130 -21.52 10.67 7.71
C LYS A 130 -20.31 10.53 6.79
N LEU A 131 -20.04 11.54 5.98
CA LEU A 131 -18.93 11.52 5.01
C LEU A 131 -18.02 12.72 5.27
N LYS A 132 -16.71 12.48 5.23
CA LYS A 132 -15.69 13.54 5.26
C LYS A 132 -14.69 13.36 4.13
N ILE A 133 -14.10 14.47 3.67
CA ILE A 133 -12.88 14.41 2.85
C ILE A 133 -11.78 13.77 3.69
N ARG A 134 -10.98 12.88 3.10
CA ARG A 134 -9.84 12.23 3.76
C ARG A 134 -8.54 12.45 3.02
N GLY A 135 -7.45 12.12 3.71
CA GLY A 135 -6.08 12.28 3.24
C GLY A 135 -5.48 13.60 3.71
N ASN A 136 -4.15 13.66 3.68
CA ASN A 136 -3.40 14.87 4.00
C ASN A 136 -3.16 15.64 2.69
N THR A 137 -2.14 15.22 1.93
CA THR A 137 -1.81 15.80 0.63
C THR A 137 -2.95 15.71 -0.37
N SER A 138 -3.64 14.56 -0.47
CA SER A 138 -4.76 14.36 -1.41
C SER A 138 -6.04 15.13 -1.06
N ALA A 139 -6.19 15.62 0.19
CA ALA A 139 -7.28 16.52 0.56
C ALA A 139 -7.02 17.98 0.15
N SER A 140 -5.75 18.36 -0.05
CA SER A 140 -5.37 19.73 -0.40
C SER A 140 -6.04 20.23 -1.68
N SER A 141 -6.11 21.56 -1.85
CA SER A 141 -6.69 22.18 -3.06
C SER A 141 -5.95 21.81 -4.36
N LYS A 142 -4.71 21.29 -4.27
CA LYS A 142 -3.93 20.78 -5.41
C LYS A 142 -4.63 19.63 -6.13
N TYR A 143 -5.45 18.83 -5.43
CA TYR A 143 -6.11 17.65 -5.99
C TYR A 143 -7.63 17.83 -5.99
N PRO A 144 -8.24 18.19 -7.13
CA PRO A 144 -9.68 18.46 -7.19
C PRO A 144 -10.55 17.20 -7.01
N LYS A 145 -10.10 16.04 -7.49
CA LYS A 145 -10.77 14.76 -7.26
C LYS A 145 -10.54 14.31 -5.82
N LYS A 146 -11.55 14.50 -4.97
CA LYS A 146 -11.46 14.20 -3.54
C LYS A 146 -11.66 12.73 -3.24
N GLN A 147 -11.06 12.29 -2.15
CA GLN A 147 -11.29 10.98 -1.53
C GLN A 147 -12.13 11.16 -0.28
N TYR A 148 -12.92 10.16 0.07
CA TYR A 148 -13.88 10.27 1.16
C TYR A 148 -13.74 9.12 2.16
N ARG A 149 -13.91 9.41 3.46
CA ARG A 149 -14.19 8.40 4.49
C ARG A 149 -15.69 8.44 4.79
N ILE A 150 -16.32 7.27 4.82
CA ILE A 150 -17.76 7.09 4.87
C ILE A 150 -18.09 6.24 6.09
N LYS A 151 -18.88 6.81 7.01
CA LYS A 151 -19.44 6.14 8.17
C LYS A 151 -20.91 5.84 7.93
N LEU A 152 -21.27 4.56 7.84
CA LEU A 152 -22.64 4.11 7.62
C LEU A 152 -23.44 4.14 8.92
N LEU A 153 -24.64 4.69 8.85
CA LEU A 153 -25.52 4.91 9.98
C LEU A 153 -26.92 4.38 9.72
N THR A 154 -27.56 3.88 10.78
CA THR A 154 -28.99 3.57 10.79
C THR A 154 -29.79 4.86 10.77
N GLU A 155 -31.11 4.77 10.56
CA GLU A 155 -32.02 5.94 10.68
C GLU A 155 -31.96 6.60 12.07
N THR A 156 -31.65 5.82 13.12
CA THR A 156 -31.48 6.31 14.50
C THR A 156 -30.09 6.93 14.76
N GLY A 157 -29.18 6.86 13.78
CA GLY A 157 -27.83 7.41 13.87
C GLY A 157 -26.81 6.48 14.54
N GLU A 158 -27.15 5.21 14.75
CA GLU A 158 -26.24 4.18 15.25
C GLU A 158 -25.38 3.62 14.10
N LYS A 159 -24.27 2.93 14.42
CA LYS A 159 -23.41 2.29 13.42
C LYS A 159 -24.20 1.25 12.62
N ASN A 160 -24.14 1.33 11.30
CA ASN A 160 -24.80 0.39 10.39
C ASN A 160 -23.76 -0.47 9.66
N SER A 161 -23.36 -1.58 10.28
CA SER A 161 -22.37 -2.48 9.69
C SER A 161 -23.02 -3.37 8.62
N VAL A 162 -22.74 -3.08 7.35
CA VAL A 162 -23.28 -3.81 6.19
C VAL A 162 -22.17 -4.11 5.20
N GLY A 163 -22.26 -5.25 4.51
CA GLY A 163 -21.33 -5.60 3.43
C GLY A 163 -21.60 -4.77 2.18
N LEU A 164 -20.54 -4.28 1.54
CA LEU A 164 -20.62 -3.55 0.28
C LEU A 164 -19.81 -4.30 -0.78
N MET A 165 -20.39 -4.51 -1.97
CA MET A 165 -19.70 -5.09 -3.13
C MET A 165 -19.03 -6.45 -2.84
N GLY A 166 -19.70 -7.27 -2.02
CA GLY A 166 -19.22 -8.59 -1.59
C GLY A 166 -18.13 -8.57 -0.51
N MET A 167 -17.68 -7.41 -0.03
CA MET A 167 -16.70 -7.31 1.05
C MET A 167 -17.33 -7.50 2.45
N THR A 168 -16.50 -7.82 3.43
CA THR A 168 -16.89 -8.05 4.83
C THR A 168 -17.62 -6.82 5.40
N ALA A 169 -18.69 -7.07 6.16
CA ALA A 169 -19.53 -6.01 6.68
C ALA A 169 -18.77 -5.05 7.62
N SER A 170 -18.92 -3.75 7.39
CA SER A 170 -18.43 -2.70 8.28
C SER A 170 -19.30 -1.45 8.19
N ASP A 171 -19.17 -0.57 9.19
CA ASP A 171 -19.72 0.78 9.16
C ASP A 171 -18.72 1.82 8.65
N ASP A 172 -17.45 1.48 8.38
CA ASP A 172 -16.42 2.41 7.94
C ASP A 172 -15.78 1.98 6.63
N TRP A 173 -15.90 2.86 5.64
CA TRP A 173 -15.48 2.62 4.27
C TRP A 173 -14.72 3.83 3.74
N ILE A 174 -13.87 3.59 2.75
CA ILE A 174 -13.11 4.65 2.09
C ILE A 174 -13.42 4.60 0.60
N LEU A 175 -13.83 5.74 0.06
CA LEU A 175 -14.01 5.93 -1.38
C LEU A 175 -12.79 6.70 -1.89
N ASN A 176 -11.81 5.97 -2.44
CA ASN A 176 -10.53 6.51 -2.88
C ASN A 176 -10.58 6.89 -4.36
N GLY A 177 -10.29 8.15 -4.66
CA GLY A 177 -10.33 8.70 -6.02
C GLY A 177 -9.01 8.63 -6.80
N THR A 178 -7.93 8.11 -6.20
CA THR A 178 -6.59 7.93 -6.81
C THR A 178 -6.12 9.10 -7.69
N PRO A 179 -6.06 10.36 -7.19
CA PRO A 179 -5.88 11.56 -8.02
C PRO A 179 -4.50 11.66 -8.70
N LEU A 180 -3.55 10.80 -8.36
CA LEU A 180 -2.21 10.74 -8.95
C LEU A 180 -1.98 9.49 -9.81
N ASP A 181 -2.84 8.48 -9.70
CA ASP A 181 -2.64 7.22 -10.41
C ASP A 181 -3.57 7.12 -11.62
N ARG A 182 -3.04 7.54 -12.78
CA ARG A 182 -3.76 7.49 -14.06
C ARG A 182 -3.93 6.07 -14.61
N SER A 183 -3.23 5.08 -14.05
CA SER A 183 -3.49 3.68 -14.38
C SER A 183 -4.77 3.17 -13.71
N HIS A 184 -5.09 3.69 -12.51
CA HIS A 184 -6.03 3.13 -11.55
C HIS A 184 -5.65 1.72 -11.06
N LEU A 185 -4.43 1.26 -11.32
CA LEU A 185 -3.96 -0.09 -11.04
C LEU A 185 -3.01 -0.16 -9.85
N ARG A 186 -2.29 0.89 -9.46
CA ARG A 186 -1.13 0.75 -8.55
C ARG A 186 -1.54 0.24 -7.17
N ASN A 187 -2.49 0.93 -6.55
CA ASN A 187 -3.11 0.47 -5.32
C ASN A 187 -3.82 -0.88 -5.49
N TYR A 188 -4.58 -1.03 -6.58
CA TYR A 188 -5.37 -2.24 -6.82
C TYR A 188 -4.51 -3.49 -7.00
N LEU A 189 -3.42 -3.40 -7.74
CA LEU A 189 -2.45 -4.45 -7.95
C LEU A 189 -1.75 -4.79 -6.64
N ALA A 190 -1.04 -3.83 -6.06
CA ALA A 190 -0.16 -4.10 -4.93
C ALA A 190 -0.93 -4.59 -3.70
N MET A 191 -2.10 -4.03 -3.42
CA MET A 191 -2.90 -4.44 -2.25
C MET A 191 -3.61 -5.79 -2.47
N ASN A 192 -3.96 -6.17 -3.71
CA ASN A 192 -4.49 -7.50 -3.97
C ASN A 192 -3.39 -8.57 -3.96
N ILE A 193 -2.25 -8.31 -4.57
CA ILE A 193 -1.11 -9.25 -4.55
C ILE A 193 -0.53 -9.37 -3.15
N GLY A 194 -0.27 -8.22 -2.51
CA GLY A 194 0.19 -8.15 -1.13
C GLY A 194 -0.77 -8.81 -0.17
N GLY A 195 -2.09 -8.66 -0.38
CA GLY A 195 -3.11 -9.30 0.45
C GLY A 195 -3.21 -10.82 0.34
N MET A 196 -2.63 -11.45 -0.69
CA MET A 196 -2.49 -12.92 -0.75
C MET A 196 -1.38 -13.43 0.17
N VAL A 197 -0.41 -12.57 0.50
CA VAL A 197 0.73 -12.82 1.39
C VAL A 197 0.48 -12.28 2.79
N PHE A 198 -0.26 -11.18 2.89
CA PHE A 198 -0.52 -10.39 4.09
C PHE A 198 -2.04 -10.29 4.32
N PRO A 199 -2.68 -11.29 4.97
CA PRO A 199 -4.13 -11.47 4.92
C PRO A 199 -4.98 -10.32 5.46
N GLU A 200 -4.47 -9.57 6.44
CA GLU A 200 -5.17 -8.42 7.03
C GLU A 200 -5.22 -7.19 6.10
N THR A 201 -4.59 -7.27 4.91
CA THR A 201 -4.58 -6.19 3.91
C THR A 201 -6.00 -5.89 3.42
N PRO A 202 -6.49 -4.65 3.56
CA PRO A 202 -7.85 -4.24 3.21
C PRO A 202 -8.31 -4.69 1.84
N ASP A 203 -9.50 -5.29 1.77
CA ASP A 203 -10.15 -5.60 0.50
C ASP A 203 -10.57 -4.32 -0.24
N MET A 204 -10.66 -4.44 -1.57
CA MET A 204 -11.04 -3.32 -2.42
C MET A 204 -11.78 -3.69 -3.70
N ARG A 205 -12.70 -2.81 -4.11
CA ARG A 205 -13.56 -2.98 -5.29
C ARG A 205 -13.68 -1.68 -6.06
N TYR A 206 -13.39 -1.72 -7.37
CA TYR A 206 -13.71 -0.60 -8.28
C TYR A 206 -15.19 -0.25 -8.27
N CYS A 207 -15.50 1.04 -8.37
CA CYS A 207 -16.84 1.56 -8.53
C CYS A 207 -16.82 2.92 -9.24
N GLU A 208 -17.96 3.35 -9.77
CA GLU A 208 -18.11 4.74 -10.24
C GLU A 208 -18.99 5.52 -9.26
N ALA A 209 -18.55 6.72 -8.92
CA ALA A 209 -19.23 7.57 -7.95
C ALA A 209 -19.96 8.71 -8.66
N VAL A 210 -21.15 9.06 -8.18
CA VAL A 210 -21.91 10.22 -8.64
C VAL A 210 -22.49 11.00 -7.46
N LEU A 211 -22.61 12.32 -7.62
CA LEU A 211 -23.28 13.21 -6.68
C LEU A 211 -24.64 13.61 -7.25
N LYS A 212 -25.71 13.33 -6.52
CA LYS A 212 -27.06 13.71 -6.89
C LYS A 212 -27.26 15.21 -6.70
N THR A 213 -27.83 15.86 -7.72
CA THR A 213 -28.12 17.30 -7.77
C THR A 213 -29.58 17.52 -8.19
N ASP A 214 -30.03 18.78 -8.15
CA ASP A 214 -31.36 19.16 -8.66
C ASP A 214 -31.51 18.99 -10.19
N HIS A 215 -30.40 18.82 -10.91
CA HIS A 215 -30.34 18.79 -12.37
C HIS A 215 -30.00 17.41 -12.94
N GLY A 216 -29.80 16.40 -12.10
CA GLY A 216 -29.34 15.06 -12.48
C GLY A 216 -28.22 14.60 -11.56
N TYR A 217 -27.29 13.80 -12.08
CA TYR A 217 -26.18 13.26 -11.31
C TYR A 217 -24.85 13.80 -11.83
N GLU A 218 -24.13 14.53 -11.00
CA GLU A 218 -22.77 14.93 -11.33
C GLU A 218 -21.84 13.71 -11.21
N TYR A 219 -21.22 13.31 -12.32
CA TYR A 219 -20.37 12.13 -12.36
C TYR A 219 -19.03 12.37 -11.67
N LEU A 220 -18.77 11.85 -10.47
CA LEU A 220 -17.52 12.14 -9.75
C LEU A 220 -16.30 11.41 -10.30
N GLY A 221 -16.46 10.27 -10.98
CA GLY A 221 -15.35 9.51 -11.54
C GLY A 221 -15.36 8.02 -11.20
N LEU A 222 -14.32 7.35 -11.67
CA LEU A 222 -13.88 6.03 -11.24
C LEU A 222 -13.18 6.13 -9.88
N TYR A 223 -13.61 5.28 -8.96
CA TYR A 223 -13.10 5.18 -7.60
C TYR A 223 -12.79 3.72 -7.27
N ILE A 224 -12.07 3.53 -6.17
CA ILE A 224 -11.91 2.24 -5.52
C ILE A 224 -12.51 2.37 -4.12
N LEU A 225 -13.46 1.50 -3.77
CA LEU A 225 -13.97 1.36 -2.42
C LEU A 225 -13.03 0.44 -1.63
N TYR A 226 -12.52 0.91 -0.48
CA TYR A 226 -11.65 0.15 0.42
C TYR A 226 -12.37 -0.14 1.73
N GLU A 227 -11.99 -1.23 2.36
CA GLU A 227 -12.07 -1.36 3.80
C GLU A 227 -11.12 -0.38 4.51
N ALA A 228 -11.56 0.24 5.61
CA ALA A 228 -10.66 0.99 6.46
C ALA A 228 -9.77 0.05 7.28
N VAL A 229 -8.50 0.42 7.47
CA VAL A 229 -7.62 -0.23 8.45
C VAL A 229 -8.12 0.12 9.84
N GLU A 230 -8.83 -0.81 10.46
CA GLU A 230 -9.38 -0.69 11.80
C GLU A 230 -9.54 -2.07 12.45
N ARG A 231 -9.78 -2.06 13.76
CA ARG A 231 -10.13 -3.27 14.50
C ARG A 231 -11.48 -3.82 14.03
N GLY A 232 -11.53 -5.07 13.56
CA GLY A 232 -12.75 -5.65 13.01
C GLY A 232 -12.58 -7.08 12.50
N GLU A 233 -13.70 -7.77 12.28
CA GLU A 233 -13.72 -9.04 11.57
C GLU A 233 -13.33 -8.81 10.10
N GLY A 234 -12.49 -9.70 9.54
CA GLY A 234 -11.96 -9.54 8.18
C GLY A 234 -11.06 -8.31 7.99
N ARG A 235 -10.59 -7.70 9.09
CA ARG A 235 -9.64 -6.57 9.11
C ARG A 235 -8.52 -6.94 10.10
N VAL A 236 -8.14 -6.03 11.00
CA VAL A 236 -7.22 -6.36 12.11
C VAL A 236 -8.01 -6.98 13.25
N GLU A 237 -7.80 -8.29 13.50
CA GLU A 237 -8.61 -9.06 14.43
C GLU A 237 -8.19 -8.89 15.90
N LEU A 238 -8.60 -7.77 16.50
CA LEU A 238 -8.35 -7.43 17.90
C LEU A 238 -9.59 -7.60 18.80
N SER A 239 -9.37 -7.99 20.04
CA SER A 239 -10.37 -8.11 21.10
C SER A 239 -11.01 -6.76 21.43
N ARG A 240 -12.24 -6.77 21.97
CA ARG A 240 -12.91 -5.52 22.38
C ARG A 240 -12.22 -4.95 23.62
N TYR A 241 -11.82 -3.69 23.53
CA TYR A 241 -11.26 -2.92 24.62
C TYR A 241 -12.25 -2.78 25.79
N ASP A 242 -11.76 -3.15 26.97
CA ASP A 242 -12.42 -3.04 28.27
C ASP A 242 -11.68 -1.99 29.10
N GLU A 243 -12.33 -0.85 29.35
CA GLU A 243 -11.78 0.28 30.11
C GLU A 243 -11.43 -0.08 31.57
N SER A 244 -11.89 -1.22 32.08
CA SER A 244 -11.51 -1.71 33.41
C SER A 244 -10.12 -2.37 33.45
N GLN A 245 -9.53 -2.65 32.28
CA GLN A 245 -8.23 -3.30 32.15
C GLN A 245 -7.19 -2.33 31.59
N VAL A 246 -5.96 -2.42 32.10
CA VAL A 246 -4.82 -1.64 31.57
C VAL A 246 -4.19 -2.34 30.35
N GLN A 247 -4.16 -3.66 30.36
CA GLN A 247 -3.64 -4.46 29.25
C GLN A 247 -4.74 -4.61 28.19
N CYS A 248 -4.39 -4.41 26.93
CA CYS A 248 -5.31 -4.55 25.82
C CYS A 248 -4.60 -4.96 24.53
N ASP A 249 -5.39 -5.44 23.57
CA ASP A 249 -4.96 -5.53 22.18
C ASP A 249 -4.88 -4.11 21.61
N PHE A 250 -3.88 -3.81 20.78
CA PHE A 250 -3.67 -2.47 20.25
C PHE A 250 -3.32 -2.47 18.76
N LEU A 251 -3.67 -1.36 18.09
CA LEU A 251 -3.29 -1.03 16.73
C LEU A 251 -2.66 0.36 16.75
N LEU A 252 -1.47 0.47 16.19
CA LEU A 252 -0.70 1.69 16.04
C LEU A 252 -0.55 2.02 14.56
N ARG A 253 -0.31 3.29 14.27
CA ARG A 253 0.09 3.77 12.95
C ARG A 253 1.33 4.64 13.11
N ARG A 254 2.39 4.33 12.38
CA ARG A 254 3.54 5.20 12.18
C ARG A 254 3.22 6.17 11.04
N ASP A 255 3.23 7.45 11.36
CA ASP A 255 2.93 8.54 10.43
C ASP A 255 3.50 9.87 10.95
N ARG A 256 3.29 10.92 10.17
CA ARG A 256 3.53 12.31 10.57
C ARG A 256 2.79 12.66 11.84
N TYR A 257 3.31 13.67 12.55
CA TYR A 257 2.69 14.18 13.76
C TYR A 257 1.24 14.63 13.49
N GLU A 258 0.30 14.16 14.31
CA GLU A 258 -1.12 14.50 14.23
C GLU A 258 -1.55 15.17 15.54
N THR A 259 -2.14 16.37 15.44
CA THR A 259 -2.38 17.22 16.63
C THR A 259 -3.46 16.66 17.55
N GLU A 260 -4.44 15.97 16.99
CA GLU A 260 -5.55 15.36 17.72
C GLU A 260 -5.30 13.88 18.06
N GLY A 261 -4.18 13.32 17.59
CA GLY A 261 -3.81 11.91 17.80
C GLY A 261 -3.19 11.65 19.17
N ILE A 262 -3.31 10.42 19.66
CA ILE A 262 -2.58 9.96 20.85
C ILE A 262 -1.22 9.43 20.40
N ILE A 263 -0.22 10.31 20.45
CA ILE A 263 1.17 9.98 20.10
C ILE A 263 1.89 9.33 21.29
N LEU A 264 2.58 8.22 21.04
CA LEU A 264 3.37 7.51 22.05
C LEU A 264 4.75 8.18 22.25
N ASP A 265 5.16 8.37 23.50
CA ASP A 265 6.51 8.82 23.88
C ASP A 265 7.47 7.62 24.01
N THR A 266 7.83 7.01 22.88
CA THR A 266 8.62 5.75 22.86
C THR A 266 10.12 5.99 23.05
N TYR A 267 10.89 4.91 23.19
CA TYR A 267 12.34 4.97 23.38
C TYR A 267 13.02 5.50 22.11
N ALA A 268 12.68 4.97 20.95
CA ALA A 268 13.27 5.37 19.68
C ALA A 268 12.99 6.84 19.35
N THR A 269 11.77 7.32 19.61
CA THR A 269 11.42 8.75 19.40
C THR A 269 12.23 9.67 20.33
N ARG A 270 12.36 9.34 21.62
CA ARG A 270 13.13 10.16 22.58
C ARG A 270 14.61 10.22 22.28
N GLU A 271 15.18 9.13 21.78
CA GLU A 271 16.60 9.05 21.44
C GLU A 271 16.90 9.49 20.00
N GLY A 272 15.88 9.83 19.20
CA GLY A 272 16.04 10.21 17.80
C GLY A 272 16.54 9.08 16.90
N LEU A 273 16.17 7.83 17.23
CA LEU A 273 16.57 6.61 16.50
C LEU A 273 15.62 6.27 15.35
N THR A 274 14.44 6.88 15.33
CA THR A 274 13.46 6.72 14.26
C THR A 274 12.96 8.09 13.83
N GLU A 275 12.59 8.16 12.56
CA GLU A 275 11.76 9.23 12.02
C GLU A 275 10.28 8.92 12.30
N GLU A 276 9.45 9.95 12.27
CA GLU A 276 7.99 9.88 12.45
C GLU A 276 7.51 9.32 13.81
N TYR A 277 6.19 9.30 13.98
CA TYR A 277 5.55 9.08 15.29
C TYR A 277 4.62 7.88 15.27
N LEU A 278 4.57 7.15 16.38
CA LEU A 278 3.57 6.10 16.59
C LEU A 278 2.33 6.68 17.26
N GLU A 279 1.21 6.66 16.54
CA GLU A 279 -0.11 7.07 16.99
C GLU A 279 -0.98 5.85 17.33
N VAL A 280 -1.72 5.92 18.44
CA VAL A 280 -2.73 4.90 18.79
C VAL A 280 -3.97 5.03 17.91
N GLN A 281 -4.23 4.00 17.10
CA GLN A 281 -5.47 3.84 16.33
C GLN A 281 -6.52 2.99 17.07
N TYR A 282 -6.05 2.03 17.87
CA TYR A 282 -6.88 1.23 18.77
C TYR A 282 -6.11 0.93 20.06
N PRO A 283 -6.73 1.02 21.26
CA PRO A 283 -8.14 1.37 21.56
C PRO A 283 -8.64 2.75 21.10
N PRO A 284 -9.96 3.01 21.07
CA PRO A 284 -10.51 4.29 20.64
C PRO A 284 -10.02 5.45 21.54
N GLN A 285 -9.62 6.56 20.91
CA GLN A 285 -9.02 7.71 21.59
C GLN A 285 -9.93 8.33 22.66
N ASP A 286 -11.25 8.28 22.47
CA ASP A 286 -12.25 8.79 23.41
C ASP A 286 -12.51 7.88 24.62
N ARG A 287 -11.90 6.68 24.65
CA ARG A 287 -12.12 5.66 25.70
C ARG A 287 -10.83 5.16 26.34
N ILE A 288 -9.69 5.26 25.67
CA ILE A 288 -8.41 4.78 26.19
C ILE A 288 -7.99 5.57 27.44
N THR A 289 -7.44 4.87 28.44
CA THR A 289 -6.97 5.51 29.68
C THR A 289 -5.49 5.88 29.60
N PRO A 290 -5.02 6.91 30.35
CA PRO A 290 -3.60 7.24 30.43
C PRO A 290 -2.71 6.08 30.88
N GLU A 291 -3.21 5.22 31.77
CA GLU A 291 -2.52 4.01 32.22
C GLU A 291 -2.35 3.00 31.08
N THR A 292 -3.37 2.84 30.24
CA THR A 292 -3.32 1.98 29.05
C THR A 292 -2.34 2.52 28.03
N VAL A 293 -2.36 3.84 27.75
CA VAL A 293 -1.38 4.48 26.86
C VAL A 293 0.05 4.24 27.38
N SER A 294 0.28 4.45 28.68
CA SER A 294 1.59 4.21 29.29
C SER A 294 2.03 2.76 29.19
N TRP A 295 1.10 1.81 29.32
CA TRP A 295 1.38 0.39 29.17
C TRP A 295 1.75 0.02 27.72
N ILE A 296 1.01 0.52 26.73
CA ILE A 296 1.33 0.33 25.29
C ILE A 296 2.71 0.91 24.99
N THR A 297 2.98 2.15 25.42
CA THR A 297 4.30 2.78 25.26
C THR A 297 5.40 1.91 25.84
N GLU A 298 5.18 1.28 27.00
CA GLU A 298 6.17 0.40 27.60
C GLU A 298 6.36 -0.93 26.86
N GLN A 299 5.32 -1.48 26.22
CA GLN A 299 5.50 -2.63 25.32
C GLN A 299 6.42 -2.27 24.16
N ILE A 300 6.19 -1.12 23.53
CA ILE A 300 7.01 -0.62 22.43
C ILE A 300 8.43 -0.26 22.89
N ASN A 301 8.59 0.35 24.07
CA ASN A 301 9.92 0.64 24.63
C ASN A 301 10.78 -0.61 24.80
N GLN A 302 10.20 -1.74 25.22
CA GLN A 302 10.95 -2.99 25.37
C GLN A 302 11.47 -3.50 24.03
N ILE A 303 10.64 -3.43 22.99
CA ILE A 303 11.00 -3.80 21.63
C ILE A 303 12.10 -2.89 21.08
N GLU A 304 11.92 -1.59 21.18
CA GLU A 304 12.89 -0.63 20.65
C GLU A 304 14.22 -0.69 21.41
N ARG A 305 14.21 -0.88 22.73
CA ARG A 305 15.44 -1.09 23.51
C ARG A 305 16.17 -2.36 23.09
N LEU A 306 15.46 -3.41 22.72
CA LEU A 306 16.05 -4.65 22.20
C LEU A 306 16.69 -4.41 20.83
N LEU A 307 15.90 -3.90 19.87
CA LEU A 307 16.29 -3.70 18.48
C LEU A 307 17.43 -2.69 18.32
N TYR A 308 17.43 -1.60 19.11
CA TYR A 308 18.43 -0.54 19.04
C TYR A 308 19.48 -0.63 20.15
N SER A 309 19.64 -1.80 20.80
CA SER A 309 20.71 -1.99 21.78
C SER A 309 22.10 -2.04 21.13
N GLU A 310 23.13 -1.73 21.91
CA GLU A 310 24.53 -1.85 21.45
C GLU A 310 24.92 -3.29 21.09
N ASN A 311 24.29 -4.28 21.74
CA ASN A 311 24.52 -5.69 21.47
C ASN A 311 23.38 -6.20 20.58
N VAL A 312 23.67 -6.40 19.29
CA VAL A 312 22.70 -6.96 18.34
C VAL A 312 22.08 -8.25 18.92
N PRO A 313 20.75 -8.34 19.06
CA PRO A 313 20.10 -9.50 19.62
C PRO A 313 20.19 -10.70 18.68
N ASP A 314 20.08 -11.90 19.22
CA ASP A 314 19.87 -13.07 18.37
C ASP A 314 18.41 -13.18 17.92
N MET A 315 18.17 -13.92 16.84
CA MET A 315 16.83 -14.08 16.27
C MET A 315 15.83 -14.64 17.29
N ALA A 316 16.25 -15.56 18.16
CA ALA A 316 15.35 -16.17 19.14
C ALA A 316 14.91 -15.17 20.21
N GLU A 317 15.73 -14.18 20.56
CA GLU A 317 15.34 -13.08 21.42
C GLU A 317 14.34 -12.14 20.73
N VAL A 318 14.57 -11.80 19.46
CA VAL A 318 13.65 -10.97 18.66
C VAL A 318 12.29 -11.63 18.50
N GLU A 319 12.24 -12.93 18.19
CA GLU A 319 11.00 -13.71 18.03
C GLU A 319 10.17 -13.83 19.31
N ARG A 320 10.72 -13.48 20.48
CA ARG A 320 9.91 -13.39 21.72
C ARG A 320 9.03 -12.14 21.75
N TYR A 321 9.31 -11.16 20.91
CA TYR A 321 8.65 -9.87 20.90
C TYR A 321 8.02 -9.53 19.55
N LEU A 322 8.58 -9.99 18.43
CA LEU A 322 8.09 -9.70 17.08
C LEU A 322 7.71 -10.98 16.35
N ASN A 323 6.62 -10.92 15.58
CA ASN A 323 6.37 -11.90 14.54
C ASN A 323 7.23 -11.56 13.33
N VAL A 324 8.48 -12.05 13.32
CA VAL A 324 9.50 -11.71 12.31
C VAL A 324 9.03 -11.97 10.88
N ASP A 325 8.20 -12.99 10.66
CA ASP A 325 7.71 -13.34 9.32
C ASP A 325 6.87 -12.21 8.70
N THR A 326 6.10 -11.47 9.53
CA THR A 326 5.35 -10.29 9.05
C THR A 326 6.27 -9.15 8.60
N PHE A 327 7.43 -8.98 9.25
CA PHE A 327 8.43 -7.98 8.86
C PHE A 327 9.18 -8.38 7.58
N VAL A 328 9.40 -9.69 7.40
CA VAL A 328 9.98 -10.23 6.15
C VAL A 328 9.03 -10.00 4.98
N ASP A 329 7.75 -10.37 5.12
CA ASP A 329 6.75 -10.18 4.05
C ASP A 329 6.50 -8.69 3.77
N TYR A 330 6.46 -7.84 4.82
CA TYR A 330 6.33 -6.39 4.66
C TYR A 330 7.52 -5.78 3.91
N PHE A 331 8.75 -6.21 4.22
CA PHE A 331 9.95 -5.77 3.49
C PHE A 331 9.79 -6.11 2.01
N ILE A 332 9.50 -7.37 1.68
CA ILE A 332 9.48 -7.86 0.30
C ILE A 332 8.40 -7.17 -0.53
N ILE A 333 7.18 -7.05 -0.01
CA ILE A 333 6.07 -6.48 -0.78
C ILE A 333 6.28 -4.98 -1.02
N ASN A 334 6.70 -4.21 -0.01
CA ASN A 334 6.94 -2.78 -0.20
C ASN A 334 8.17 -2.51 -1.05
N GLU A 335 9.23 -3.30 -0.92
CA GLU A 335 10.41 -3.20 -1.78
C GLU A 335 10.06 -3.50 -3.24
N PHE A 336 9.48 -4.68 -3.51
CA PHE A 336 9.19 -5.13 -4.87
C PHE A 336 8.25 -4.20 -5.64
N PHE A 337 7.24 -3.64 -4.98
CA PHE A 337 6.33 -2.66 -5.61
C PHE A 337 6.85 -1.22 -5.52
N MET A 338 8.04 -0.99 -4.97
CA MET A 338 8.67 0.32 -4.80
C MET A 338 7.81 1.31 -3.99
N ASN A 339 7.18 0.84 -2.92
CA ASN A 339 6.46 1.70 -1.98
C ASN A 339 7.42 2.29 -0.95
N TYR A 340 8.28 3.21 -1.39
CA TYR A 340 9.42 3.68 -0.58
C TYR A 340 9.06 4.65 0.57
N ASP A 341 7.79 5.08 0.64
CA ASP A 341 7.24 5.84 1.77
C ASP A 341 6.84 4.93 2.95
N ALA A 342 6.63 3.64 2.65
CA ALA A 342 6.30 2.62 3.63
C ALA A 342 7.42 2.49 4.68
N GLY A 343 7.01 2.31 5.92
CA GLY A 343 7.89 2.28 7.09
C GLY A 343 8.13 3.66 7.72
N LEU A 344 7.89 4.77 7.01
CA LEU A 344 7.87 6.12 7.56
C LEU A 344 6.43 6.61 7.75
N HIS A 345 5.59 6.41 6.74
CA HIS A 345 4.22 6.86 6.75
C HIS A 345 3.25 5.69 6.53
N SER A 346 2.00 5.89 6.97
CA SER A 346 0.90 4.94 6.82
C SER A 346 1.23 3.48 7.19
N THR A 347 2.14 3.27 8.14
CA THR A 347 2.62 1.93 8.50
C THR A 347 1.97 1.46 9.77
N TYR A 348 1.25 0.35 9.71
CA TYR A 348 0.49 -0.15 10.84
C TYR A 348 1.28 -1.19 11.64
N LEU A 349 1.06 -1.22 12.95
CA LEU A 349 1.62 -2.21 13.86
C LEU A 349 0.52 -2.64 14.80
N HIS A 350 0.37 -3.94 15.07
CA HIS A 350 -0.63 -4.40 16.02
C HIS A 350 -0.10 -5.54 16.89
N GLN A 351 -0.71 -5.67 18.06
CA GLN A 351 -0.40 -6.74 18.98
C GLN A 351 -1.66 -7.14 19.75
N ARG A 352 -1.88 -8.45 19.85
CA ARG A 352 -2.85 -9.04 20.75
C ARG A 352 -2.18 -9.36 22.08
N ILE A 353 -2.92 -9.28 23.18
CA ILE A 353 -2.36 -9.61 24.51
C ILE A 353 -1.85 -11.05 24.50
N GLY A 354 -0.56 -11.20 24.85
CA GLY A 354 0.11 -12.49 24.94
C GLY A 354 0.74 -12.96 23.63
N ASP A 355 0.49 -12.27 22.53
CA ASP A 355 1.12 -12.50 21.23
C ASP A 355 2.29 -11.51 21.02
N THR A 356 3.01 -11.66 19.90
CA THR A 356 4.11 -10.78 19.47
C THR A 356 3.59 -9.59 18.66
N LEU A 357 4.38 -8.52 18.58
CA LEU A 357 4.11 -7.39 17.70
C LEU A 357 4.22 -7.81 16.23
N GLU A 358 3.24 -7.43 15.43
CA GLU A 358 3.19 -7.67 13.99
C GLU A 358 3.19 -6.33 13.25
N ILE A 359 3.80 -6.29 12.06
CA ILE A 359 3.75 -5.13 11.17
C ILE A 359 2.76 -5.39 10.06
N GLY A 360 1.90 -4.41 9.80
CA GLY A 360 0.80 -4.48 8.86
C GLY A 360 -0.53 -4.06 9.50
N PRO A 361 -1.61 -4.04 8.72
CA PRO A 361 -1.68 -4.45 7.31
C PRO A 361 -0.97 -3.50 6.33
N LEU A 362 -0.80 -3.96 5.09
CA LEU A 362 -0.28 -3.15 3.99
C LEU A 362 -1.24 -2.00 3.63
N TRP A 363 -0.69 -0.86 3.19
CA TRP A 363 -1.48 0.33 2.84
C TRP A 363 -0.71 1.27 1.90
N ASP A 364 -1.46 2.08 1.13
CA ASP A 364 -1.01 3.21 0.29
C ASP A 364 0.11 2.92 -0.73
N PHE A 365 -0.28 2.37 -1.88
CA PHE A 365 0.62 2.11 -3.02
C PHE A 365 0.34 3.04 -4.22
N ASP A 366 -0.39 4.14 -4.07
CA ASP A 366 -0.64 5.06 -5.19
C ASP A 366 0.63 5.78 -5.66
N GLY A 367 1.57 6.09 -4.75
CA GLY A 367 2.89 6.63 -5.06
C GLY A 367 3.93 5.60 -5.52
N ALA A 368 3.60 4.30 -5.48
CA ALA A 368 4.50 3.20 -5.76
C ALA A 368 4.72 2.99 -7.28
N MET A 369 5.64 2.10 -7.67
CA MET A 369 5.96 1.80 -9.08
C MET A 369 6.23 3.07 -9.91
N ASP A 370 7.15 3.90 -9.43
CA ASP A 370 7.63 5.13 -10.09
C ASP A 370 6.50 6.16 -10.37
N ASN A 371 5.66 6.41 -9.36
CA ASN A 371 4.55 7.37 -9.44
C ASN A 371 4.67 8.58 -8.51
N TYR A 372 5.83 8.78 -7.87
CA TYR A 372 6.04 9.89 -6.93
C TYR A 372 6.30 11.22 -7.63
N ASP A 373 5.57 12.30 -7.30
CA ASP A 373 5.55 13.53 -8.11
C ASP A 373 6.82 14.40 -8.02
N LYS A 374 7.79 14.04 -7.18
CA LYS A 374 9.03 14.81 -6.97
C LYS A 374 10.24 14.21 -7.66
N ASP A 375 10.32 12.89 -7.71
CA ASP A 375 11.53 12.16 -8.11
C ASP A 375 11.19 10.96 -9.00
N LEU A 376 12.14 10.57 -9.84
CA LEU A 376 12.06 9.33 -10.59
C LEU A 376 12.46 8.16 -9.70
N GLY A 377 11.75 7.04 -9.84
CA GLY A 377 12.11 5.81 -9.17
C GLY A 377 13.44 5.26 -9.69
N VAL A 378 14.32 4.87 -8.77
CA VAL A 378 15.55 4.15 -9.11
C VAL A 378 15.27 2.66 -9.00
N PHE A 379 15.31 1.96 -10.14
CA PHE A 379 14.95 0.54 -10.22
C PHE A 379 16.05 -0.42 -9.76
N TYR A 380 17.28 0.09 -9.62
CA TYR A 380 18.48 -0.71 -9.36
C TYR A 380 19.06 -0.47 -7.97
N GLU A 381 18.19 -0.20 -6.99
CA GLU A 381 18.55 -0.04 -5.59
C GLU A 381 17.50 -0.67 -4.69
N THR A 382 17.84 -0.81 -3.41
CA THR A 382 16.88 -1.16 -2.36
C THR A 382 16.62 0.05 -1.47
N ALA A 383 15.41 0.20 -0.92
CA ALA A 383 15.07 1.32 -0.04
C ALA A 383 14.58 0.91 1.35
N MET A 384 13.99 -0.28 1.50
CA MET A 384 13.43 -0.75 2.77
C MET A 384 14.48 -0.97 3.86
N GLU A 385 15.78 -1.04 3.52
CA GLU A 385 16.86 -1.23 4.51
C GLU A 385 17.04 -0.09 5.52
N VAL A 386 16.44 1.07 5.28
CA VAL A 386 16.53 2.25 6.14
C VAL A 386 15.15 2.69 6.65
N ARG A 387 14.17 1.79 6.64
CA ARG A 387 12.78 2.08 6.98
C ARG A 387 12.35 1.42 8.28
N SER A 388 11.63 2.15 9.12
CA SER A 388 11.00 1.64 10.36
C SER A 388 11.99 0.83 11.23
N TYR A 389 11.56 -0.34 11.72
CA TYR A 389 12.38 -1.30 12.45
C TYR A 389 13.21 -2.22 11.54
N LEU A 390 13.10 -2.10 10.20
CA LEU A 390 13.76 -3.01 9.25
C LEU A 390 15.29 -2.79 9.23
N ASP A 391 15.75 -1.56 9.46
CA ASP A 391 17.17 -1.23 9.56
C ASP A 391 17.86 -1.98 10.71
N ALA A 392 17.17 -2.12 11.84
CA ALA A 392 17.63 -2.84 13.02
C ALA A 392 17.54 -4.34 12.79
N LEU A 393 16.44 -4.82 12.20
CA LEU A 393 16.23 -6.24 11.89
C LEU A 393 17.27 -6.77 10.89
N LEU A 394 17.67 -5.99 9.89
CA LEU A 394 18.74 -6.39 8.96
C LEU A 394 20.10 -6.65 9.65
N LYS A 395 20.33 -6.08 10.84
CA LYS A 395 21.54 -6.35 11.64
C LYS A 395 21.42 -7.69 12.39
N VAL A 396 20.20 -8.17 12.65
CA VAL A 396 19.94 -9.43 13.38
C VAL A 396 20.35 -10.63 12.52
N PRO A 397 21.24 -11.51 13.00
CA PRO A 397 21.65 -12.69 12.24
C PRO A 397 20.47 -13.55 11.78
N GLY A 398 20.42 -13.85 10.48
CA GLY A 398 19.38 -14.66 9.85
C GLY A 398 18.17 -13.90 9.32
N PHE A 399 18.00 -12.59 9.60
CA PHE A 399 16.86 -11.84 9.04
C PHE A 399 16.99 -11.65 7.53
N ALA A 400 18.15 -11.20 7.04
CA ALA A 400 18.40 -11.02 5.61
C ALA A 400 18.24 -12.34 4.82
N GLU A 401 18.73 -13.46 5.38
CA GLU A 401 18.57 -14.80 4.79
C GLU A 401 17.09 -15.20 4.67
N ARG A 402 16.25 -14.84 5.66
CA ARG A 402 14.80 -15.05 5.58
C ARG A 402 14.15 -14.19 4.49
N VAL A 403 14.56 -12.93 4.37
CA VAL A 403 14.10 -12.03 3.29
C VAL A 403 14.44 -12.60 1.92
N GLU A 404 15.70 -13.00 1.69
CA GLU A 404 16.12 -13.62 0.44
C GLU A 404 15.34 -14.91 0.14
N SER A 405 15.27 -15.83 1.11
CA SER A 405 14.58 -17.10 0.92
C SER A 405 13.11 -16.89 0.59
N ARG A 406 12.43 -16.02 1.35
CA ARG A 406 11.01 -15.73 1.18
C ARG A 406 10.74 -14.99 -0.14
N TYR A 407 11.60 -14.06 -0.52
CA TYR A 407 11.54 -13.39 -1.81
C TYR A 407 11.56 -14.40 -2.96
N HIS A 408 12.52 -15.34 -2.96
CA HIS A 408 12.62 -16.35 -4.01
C HIS A 408 11.47 -17.38 -4.02
N GLU A 409 10.74 -17.54 -2.92
CA GLU A 409 9.47 -18.29 -2.91
C GLU A 409 8.36 -17.50 -3.61
N LEU A 410 8.17 -16.23 -3.22
CA LEU A 410 7.15 -15.36 -3.79
C LEU A 410 7.40 -15.09 -5.29
N ARG A 411 8.66 -14.98 -5.69
CA ARG A 411 9.09 -14.80 -7.09
C ARG A 411 8.69 -15.96 -8.00
N LYS A 412 8.51 -17.16 -7.47
CA LYS A 412 8.02 -18.35 -8.21
C LYS A 412 6.49 -18.38 -8.35
N THR A 413 5.79 -17.43 -7.74
CA THR A 413 4.33 -17.45 -7.56
C THR A 413 3.73 -16.08 -7.86
N VAL A 414 3.20 -15.38 -6.86
CA VAL A 414 2.45 -14.13 -7.00
C VAL A 414 3.30 -12.93 -7.44
N LEU A 415 4.64 -13.01 -7.26
CA LEU A 415 5.60 -12.02 -7.77
C LEU A 415 6.31 -12.48 -9.06
N SER A 416 5.84 -13.56 -9.69
CA SER A 416 6.35 -13.95 -11.00
C SER A 416 5.91 -12.95 -12.07
N GLN A 417 6.76 -12.71 -13.06
CA GLN A 417 6.46 -11.75 -14.13
C GLN A 417 5.19 -12.12 -14.89
N GLU A 418 5.03 -13.40 -15.25
CA GLU A 418 3.86 -13.92 -15.95
C GLU A 418 2.55 -13.65 -15.17
N TYR A 419 2.57 -13.88 -13.85
CA TYR A 419 1.39 -13.65 -13.01
C TYR A 419 1.02 -12.16 -12.93
N LEU A 420 2.01 -11.30 -12.69
CA LEU A 420 1.81 -9.86 -12.56
C LEU A 420 1.33 -9.24 -13.87
N GLU A 421 1.94 -9.58 -15.01
CA GLU A 421 1.53 -9.07 -16.32
C GLU A 421 0.09 -9.50 -16.64
N SER A 422 -0.24 -10.76 -16.38
CA SER A 422 -1.59 -11.30 -16.55
C SER A 422 -2.62 -10.59 -15.67
N PHE A 423 -2.30 -10.35 -14.39
CA PHE A 423 -3.17 -9.61 -13.47
C PHE A 423 -3.39 -8.17 -13.97
N ILE A 424 -2.32 -7.48 -14.36
CA ILE A 424 -2.38 -6.10 -14.88
C ILE A 424 -3.26 -6.03 -16.13
N ASP A 425 -3.08 -6.96 -17.08
CA ASP A 425 -3.87 -7.00 -18.31
C ASP A 425 -5.36 -7.23 -18.05
N GLN A 426 -5.67 -8.17 -17.15
CA GLN A 426 -7.06 -8.47 -16.79
C GLN A 426 -7.71 -7.29 -16.05
N ALA A 427 -7.03 -6.70 -15.07
CA ALA A 427 -7.52 -5.53 -14.35
C ALA A 427 -7.72 -4.33 -15.29
N GLN A 428 -6.76 -4.06 -16.18
CA GLN A 428 -6.86 -2.97 -17.16
C GLN A 428 -8.02 -3.19 -18.15
N ALA A 429 -8.22 -4.42 -18.63
CA ALA A 429 -9.34 -4.76 -19.50
C ALA A 429 -10.68 -4.60 -18.77
N PHE A 430 -10.73 -4.97 -17.49
CA PHE A 430 -11.91 -4.83 -16.65
C PHE A 430 -12.31 -3.37 -16.40
N LEU A 431 -11.38 -2.41 -16.40
CA LEU A 431 -11.74 -1.00 -16.25
C LEU A 431 -12.57 -0.45 -17.41
N GLY A 432 -12.28 -0.88 -18.65
CA GLY A 432 -13.09 -0.57 -19.83
C GLY A 432 -13.46 0.91 -20.00
N ASN A 433 -14.74 1.15 -20.30
CA ASN A 433 -15.28 2.49 -20.50
C ASN A 433 -15.24 3.35 -19.22
N ALA A 434 -15.16 2.76 -18.02
CA ALA A 434 -15.08 3.54 -16.78
C ALA A 434 -13.77 4.34 -16.69
N ALA A 435 -12.64 3.76 -17.12
CA ALA A 435 -11.39 4.51 -17.22
C ALA A 435 -11.45 5.63 -18.28
N ALA A 436 -12.15 5.40 -19.41
CA ALA A 436 -12.33 6.43 -20.43
C ALA A 436 -13.19 7.59 -19.93
N ARG A 437 -14.26 7.30 -19.19
CA ARG A 437 -15.11 8.31 -18.54
C ARG A 437 -14.33 9.11 -17.50
N ASP A 438 -13.55 8.46 -16.65
CA ASP A 438 -12.70 9.14 -15.66
C ASP A 438 -11.70 10.08 -16.34
N ALA A 439 -11.02 9.60 -17.38
CA ALA A 439 -10.10 10.41 -18.19
C ALA A 439 -10.82 11.62 -18.81
N SER A 440 -12.01 11.45 -19.39
CA SER A 440 -12.79 12.54 -20.00
C SER A 440 -13.15 13.64 -18.99
N ARG A 441 -13.33 13.30 -17.71
CA ARG A 441 -13.60 14.27 -16.65
C ARG A 441 -12.33 14.89 -16.08
N TRP A 442 -11.28 14.10 -15.84
CA TRP A 442 -10.20 14.50 -14.95
C TRP A 442 -8.84 14.71 -15.62
N ASP A 443 -8.58 14.19 -16.82
CA ASP A 443 -7.26 14.27 -17.44
C ASP A 443 -6.79 15.72 -17.64
N ALA A 444 -7.68 16.59 -18.11
CA ALA A 444 -7.38 18.01 -18.30
C ALA A 444 -7.07 18.73 -16.96
N VAL A 445 -7.68 18.27 -15.87
CA VAL A 445 -7.47 18.82 -14.53
C VAL A 445 -6.11 18.41 -13.98
N PHE A 446 -5.71 17.16 -14.16
CA PHE A 446 -4.44 16.64 -13.64
C PHE A 446 -3.22 17.02 -14.48
N ALA A 447 -3.40 17.19 -15.80
CA ALA A 447 -2.30 17.62 -16.67
C ALA A 447 -1.73 19.00 -16.28
N ALA A 448 -2.50 19.84 -15.58
CA ALA A 448 -2.05 21.14 -15.11
C ALA A 448 -1.21 21.11 -13.82
N THR A 449 -1.00 19.94 -13.20
CA THR A 449 -0.60 19.87 -11.78
C THR A 449 0.70 19.12 -11.50
N LEU A 450 1.24 18.33 -12.44
CA LEU A 450 2.46 17.56 -12.24
C LEU A 450 3.68 18.22 -12.89
N PRO A 451 4.82 18.27 -12.21
CA PRO A 451 6.05 18.79 -12.81
C PRO A 451 6.60 17.80 -13.86
N GLU A 452 7.26 18.35 -14.87
CA GLU A 452 8.19 17.58 -15.70
C GLU A 452 9.41 17.21 -14.86
N LEU A 453 9.83 15.94 -14.92
CA LEU A 453 11.02 15.44 -14.22
C LEU A 453 12.15 15.23 -15.24
N GLU A 454 13.39 15.43 -14.84
CA GLU A 454 14.56 15.16 -15.68
C GLU A 454 15.32 13.95 -15.13
N GLU A 455 15.59 12.98 -16.01
CA GLU A 455 16.46 11.86 -15.69
C GLU A 455 17.91 12.33 -15.68
N GLU A 456 18.55 12.35 -14.50
CA GLU A 456 19.90 12.92 -14.32
C GLU A 456 20.94 12.26 -15.24
N GLU A 457 20.84 10.95 -15.48
CA GLU A 457 21.81 10.21 -16.29
C GLU A 457 21.75 10.55 -17.78
N THR A 458 20.55 10.79 -18.31
CA THR A 458 20.32 10.94 -19.75
C THR A 458 19.99 12.37 -20.16
N GLY A 459 19.55 13.21 -19.22
CA GLY A 459 18.96 14.53 -19.45
C GLY A 459 17.59 14.48 -20.14
N LEU A 460 16.92 13.31 -20.18
CA LEU A 460 15.61 13.17 -20.79
C LEU A 460 14.51 13.67 -19.84
N THR A 461 13.58 14.42 -20.40
CA THR A 461 12.38 14.85 -19.68
C THR A 461 11.34 13.74 -19.66
N VAL A 462 10.91 13.35 -18.46
CA VAL A 462 9.79 12.45 -18.20
C VAL A 462 8.55 13.29 -17.91
N ASP A 463 7.65 13.34 -18.89
CA ASP A 463 6.35 14.00 -18.75
C ASP A 463 5.26 12.98 -18.39
N ARG A 464 4.83 13.04 -17.12
CA ARG A 464 3.76 12.16 -16.60
C ARG A 464 2.35 12.71 -16.86
N THR A 465 2.21 13.91 -17.43
CA THR A 465 0.93 14.56 -17.70
C THR A 465 0.27 14.12 -19.01
N VAL A 466 0.98 13.40 -19.88
CA VAL A 466 0.51 13.00 -21.22
C VAL A 466 0.29 11.49 -21.38
N SER A 467 0.28 10.75 -20.27
CA SER A 467 0.14 9.30 -20.26
C SER A 467 -1.34 8.87 -20.19
N SER A 468 -1.74 7.93 -21.04
CA SER A 468 -3.05 7.28 -20.94
C SER A 468 -2.99 6.12 -19.94
N SER A 469 -4.14 5.68 -19.43
CA SER A 469 -4.23 4.51 -18.52
C SER A 469 -3.49 3.27 -19.08
N GLN A 470 -3.59 3.01 -20.39
CA GLN A 470 -2.86 1.90 -21.03
C GLN A 470 -1.34 2.08 -21.09
N LYS A 471 -0.86 3.32 -21.28
CA LYS A 471 0.58 3.60 -21.26
C LYS A 471 1.13 3.47 -19.84
N GLU A 472 0.39 3.92 -18.84
CA GLU A 472 0.76 3.71 -17.43
C GLU A 472 0.74 2.23 -17.04
N SER A 473 -0.23 1.45 -17.54
CA SER A 473 -0.25 -0.01 -17.36
C SER A 473 1.02 -0.66 -17.90
N GLN A 474 1.49 -0.26 -19.10
CA GLN A 474 2.76 -0.75 -19.65
C GLN A 474 3.95 -0.31 -18.78
N ARG A 475 3.98 0.94 -18.33
CA ARG A 475 5.03 1.46 -17.45
C ARG A 475 5.12 0.66 -16.15
N ILE A 476 4.00 0.31 -15.53
CA ILE A 476 3.98 -0.54 -14.33
C ILE A 476 4.64 -1.88 -14.61
N LYS A 477 4.34 -2.53 -15.75
CA LYS A 477 4.98 -3.80 -16.14
C LYS A 477 6.49 -3.64 -16.31
N ASP A 478 6.92 -2.59 -17.01
CA ASP A 478 8.33 -2.33 -17.28
C ASP A 478 9.09 -2.09 -15.96
N VAL A 479 8.54 -1.29 -15.05
CA VAL A 479 9.10 -1.00 -13.72
C VAL A 479 9.25 -2.29 -12.90
N LEU A 480 8.20 -3.10 -12.83
CA LEU A 480 8.21 -4.35 -12.05
C LEU A 480 9.16 -5.39 -12.67
N ALA A 481 9.30 -5.42 -14.00
CA ALA A 481 10.26 -6.28 -14.67
C ALA A 481 11.71 -5.87 -14.35
N LEU A 482 12.03 -4.57 -14.49
CA LEU A 482 13.36 -4.04 -14.22
C LEU A 482 13.78 -4.20 -12.75
N HIS A 483 12.91 -3.77 -11.83
CA HIS A 483 13.21 -3.86 -10.41
C HIS A 483 13.18 -5.32 -9.92
N GLY A 484 12.28 -6.15 -10.44
CA GLY A 484 12.25 -7.57 -10.17
C GLY A 484 13.54 -8.28 -10.60
N GLU A 485 14.07 -7.98 -11.79
CA GLU A 485 15.36 -8.50 -12.27
C GLU A 485 16.53 -8.03 -11.40
N TYR A 486 16.52 -6.76 -10.99
CA TYR A 486 17.53 -6.25 -10.06
C TYR A 486 17.50 -7.00 -8.72
N LEU A 487 16.33 -7.20 -8.12
CA LEU A 487 16.19 -7.94 -6.86
C LEU A 487 16.59 -9.41 -7.03
N ASP A 488 16.24 -10.05 -8.16
CA ASP A 488 16.67 -11.42 -8.49
C ASP A 488 18.20 -11.58 -8.42
N GLU A 489 18.95 -10.54 -8.82
CA GLU A 489 20.42 -10.53 -8.81
C GLU A 489 21.04 -10.04 -7.49
N ASN A 490 20.35 -9.16 -6.74
CA ASN A 490 20.98 -8.35 -5.68
C ASN A 490 20.36 -8.51 -4.29
N ILE A 491 19.27 -9.26 -4.11
CA ILE A 491 18.61 -9.40 -2.79
C ILE A 491 19.56 -9.98 -1.73
N GLN A 492 20.47 -10.89 -2.10
CA GLN A 492 21.49 -11.44 -1.20
C GLN A 492 22.43 -10.37 -0.64
N SER A 493 22.58 -9.22 -1.32
CA SER A 493 23.45 -8.14 -0.86
C SER A 493 23.00 -7.54 0.49
N LEU A 494 21.78 -7.83 0.95
CA LEU A 494 21.29 -7.49 2.28
C LEU A 494 22.08 -8.16 3.42
N GLU A 495 22.80 -9.26 3.16
CA GLU A 495 23.69 -9.90 4.14
C GLU A 495 24.82 -8.96 4.60
N ARG A 496 25.14 -7.91 3.82
CA ARG A 496 26.15 -6.90 4.21
C ARG A 496 25.88 -6.22 5.55
N TYR A 497 24.62 -6.19 6.00
CA TYR A 497 24.22 -5.54 7.25
C TYR A 497 24.57 -6.37 8.49
N THR A 498 24.56 -7.70 8.40
CA THR A 498 25.00 -8.60 9.48
C THR A 498 26.54 -8.68 9.57
N ASP A 499 27.21 -8.50 8.43
CA ASP A 499 28.67 -8.50 8.29
C ASP A 499 29.39 -7.25 8.83
N THR A 500 28.66 -6.28 9.38
CA THR A 500 29.27 -5.07 9.98
C THR A 500 30.14 -5.36 11.22
N TRP A 501 30.12 -6.58 11.75
CA TRP A 501 31.15 -7.08 12.69
C TRP A 501 32.53 -7.33 12.07
N ILE A 502 32.69 -7.33 10.74
CA ILE A 502 33.99 -7.45 10.07
C ILE A 502 34.62 -6.06 9.80
N TYR A 503 33.83 -4.99 9.78
CA TYR A 503 34.33 -3.61 9.62
C TYR A 503 34.20 -2.73 10.86
N GLY A 504 33.67 -3.26 11.97
CA GLY A 504 33.75 -2.69 13.31
C GLY A 504 35.13 -2.89 13.94
N GLY A 505 36.14 -2.16 13.46
CA GLY A 505 37.43 -2.10 14.14
C GLY A 505 38.34 -1.07 13.50
N GLN A 506 39.00 -0.26 14.34
CA GLN A 506 39.98 0.77 13.96
C GLN A 506 41.07 0.35 12.94
N ASN A 507 41.16 -0.93 12.60
CA ASN A 507 42.11 -1.51 11.65
C ASN A 507 41.68 -1.43 10.17
N ALA A 508 40.38 -1.37 9.85
CA ALA A 508 39.95 -1.26 8.45
C ALA A 508 40.33 0.11 7.86
N ASN A 509 40.19 1.18 8.64
CA ASN A 509 40.67 2.51 8.26
C ASN A 509 42.19 2.55 8.07
N PHE A 510 42.97 1.83 8.89
CA PHE A 510 44.43 1.81 8.78
C PHE A 510 44.93 1.11 7.51
N LEU A 511 44.34 -0.03 7.15
CA LEU A 511 44.68 -0.76 5.92
C LEU A 511 44.28 0.00 4.66
N SER A 512 43.09 0.63 4.65
CA SER A 512 42.64 1.48 3.54
C SER A 512 43.53 2.72 3.37
N ILE A 513 43.92 3.37 4.48
CA ILE A 513 44.86 4.50 4.46
C ILE A 513 46.25 4.05 3.97
N LEU A 514 46.73 2.88 4.39
CA LEU A 514 47.99 2.30 3.91
C LEU A 514 47.95 1.99 2.42
N PHE A 515 46.82 1.49 1.91
CA PHE A 515 46.64 1.19 0.50
C PHE A 515 46.62 2.47 -0.34
N ILE A 516 45.91 3.51 0.12
CA ILE A 516 45.89 4.84 -0.50
C ILE A 516 47.29 5.46 -0.49
N LEU A 517 48.01 5.41 0.65
CA LEU A 517 49.37 5.92 0.75
C LEU A 517 50.34 5.15 -0.17
N ALA A 518 50.25 3.82 -0.22
CA ALA A 518 51.06 3.01 -1.12
C ALA A 518 50.78 3.33 -2.60
N PHE A 519 49.51 3.55 -2.95
CA PHE A 519 49.09 3.96 -4.29
C PHE A 519 49.69 5.33 -4.67
N PHE A 520 49.58 6.33 -3.80
CA PHE A 520 50.16 7.66 -4.07
C PHE A 520 51.69 7.66 -4.08
N ILE A 521 52.34 6.89 -3.20
CA ILE A 521 53.80 6.71 -3.22
C ILE A 521 54.25 6.08 -4.53
N SER A 522 53.50 5.09 -5.05
CA SER A 522 53.79 4.46 -6.33
C SER A 522 53.69 5.44 -7.50
N ILE A 523 52.68 6.33 -7.51
CA ILE A 523 52.53 7.39 -8.50
C ILE A 523 53.69 8.37 -8.45
N VAL A 524 54.10 8.81 -7.26
CA VAL A 524 55.22 9.74 -7.08
C VAL A 524 56.55 9.11 -7.50
N LEU A 525 56.77 7.83 -7.22
CA LEU A 525 57.95 7.09 -7.66
C LEU A 525 57.98 6.94 -9.19
N ILE A 526 56.86 6.59 -9.82
CA ILE A 526 56.74 6.50 -11.28
C ILE A 526 56.96 7.87 -11.95
N GLN A 527 56.44 8.95 -11.37
CA GLN A 527 56.64 10.31 -11.87
C GLN A 527 58.09 10.80 -11.71
N ARG A 528 58.82 10.36 -10.67
CA ARG A 528 60.24 10.65 -10.50
C ARG A 528 61.13 9.84 -11.45
N VAL A 529 60.80 8.59 -11.73
CA VAL A 529 61.52 7.76 -12.70
C VAL A 529 61.34 8.25 -14.14
N ARG A 530 60.25 8.97 -14.44
CA ARG A 530 60.03 9.64 -15.75
C ARG A 530 60.77 10.98 -15.92
N LYS A 531 61.40 11.52 -14.87
CA LYS A 531 62.12 12.81 -14.90
C LYS A 531 63.65 12.68 -14.82
N ASN A 532 64.17 11.46 -14.76
CA ASN A 532 65.57 11.10 -15.04
C ASN A 532 65.59 10.29 -16.34
#